data_AF-A0A844TVK7-F1
#
_entry.id   AF-A0A844TVK7-F1
#
_cell.length_a   1.000
_cell.length_b   1.000
_cell.length_c   1.000
_cell.angle_alpha   90.00
_cell.angle_beta   90.00
_cell.angle_gamma   90.00
#
_symmetry.space_group_name_H-M   'P 1'
#
loop_
_entity.id
_entity.type
_entity.pdbx_description
1 polymer ?
#
loop_
_entity_poly.entity_id
_entity_poly.type
_entity_poly.pdbx_seq_one_letter_code
_entity_poly.pdbx_strand_id
1 'polypeptide(L)'
;MRADIFCRVVDNYGDIGVCWRLARRLAHGHGWQVRLWVDELRAFARIQPGVSSDQTWQTVEGVDILHWTQDDDLAGVIPGDVVIEAFACDPPAAFVQAMRAQVQSGDRQPVWLNLEYLSAESWVESCHGLPSMQADGLVKHFFFPGFTKGTGGLLREPGLSAQRDEMQASREAQARFLSETLAVKADALGHWHGGARLVSLFCYPYAPVNALVRGLLDDERPSLLLVPEGVAPGLEETLRAARTAGRAHAGAHLRIARVPFVAQPDFDRLLWCADLNFVRGEDSFVRAAWAARPLVWQIYAQDEDAHLDKLQAWLARYPGPAEAQALIRAWNRAPDAFSSDDGVATARDTAPDRADACTAADSDFSAALRAALREPAWSAWQAAARRWDAEQASRRDLADSLAFFCAEKLKKR
;
A
#
# COMPACT_ATOMS: atom_id res chain seq x y z
N MET A 1 18.41 -12.21 15.99
CA MET A 1 19.28 -11.46 15.07
C MET A 1 19.04 -9.98 15.31
N ARG A 2 20.06 -9.15 15.05
CA ARG A 2 19.92 -7.70 14.97
C ARG A 2 19.79 -7.30 13.51
N ALA A 3 18.81 -6.47 13.18
CA ALA A 3 18.56 -6.02 11.81
C ALA A 3 18.50 -4.50 11.72
N ASP A 4 19.10 -3.96 10.65
CA ASP A 4 19.00 -2.58 10.22
C ASP A 4 18.18 -2.52 8.94
N ILE A 5 17.07 -1.77 8.96
CA ILE A 5 16.20 -1.58 7.79
C ILE A 5 16.26 -0.11 7.41
N PHE A 6 16.77 0.20 6.23
CA PHE A 6 16.81 1.56 5.70
C PHE A 6 15.62 1.79 4.78
N CYS A 7 14.88 2.85 5.05
CA CYS A 7 13.74 3.29 4.28
C CYS A 7 13.96 4.74 3.87
N ARG A 8 13.90 4.99 2.56
CA ARG A 8 13.77 6.33 1.99
C ARG A 8 12.34 6.50 1.50
N VAL A 9 11.64 7.53 1.95
CA VAL A 9 10.23 7.74 1.64
C VAL A 9 10.09 8.45 0.29
N VAL A 10 9.75 7.69 -0.75
CA VAL A 10 9.46 8.22 -2.10
C VAL A 10 7.96 8.15 -2.37
N ASP A 11 7.34 6.97 -2.21
CA ASP A 11 5.90 6.77 -2.38
C ASP A 11 5.12 7.05 -1.07
N ASN A 12 5.32 8.22 -0.46
CA ASN A 12 4.61 8.69 0.73
C ASN A 12 4.44 7.65 1.86
N TYR A 13 3.37 6.87 1.81
CA TYR A 13 2.99 5.89 2.83
C TYR A 13 3.26 4.43 2.39
N GLY A 14 3.54 4.20 1.11
CA GLY A 14 3.84 2.89 0.54
C GLY A 14 5.13 2.34 1.12
N ASP A 15 6.25 3.03 0.90
CA ASP A 15 7.58 2.56 1.27
C ASP A 15 7.70 2.36 2.79
N ILE A 16 7.42 3.42 3.55
CA ILE A 16 7.47 3.36 5.01
C ILE A 16 6.42 2.40 5.57
N GLY A 17 5.27 2.25 4.91
CA GLY A 17 4.26 1.29 5.30
C GLY A 17 4.76 -0.16 5.20
N VAL A 18 5.39 -0.52 4.07
CA VAL A 18 6.00 -1.85 3.87
C VAL A 18 7.13 -2.07 4.88
N CYS A 19 8.05 -1.11 5.01
CA CYS A 19 9.20 -1.21 5.92
C CYS A 19 8.77 -1.36 7.38
N TRP A 20 7.76 -0.58 7.82
CA TRP A 20 7.23 -0.67 9.17
C TRP A 20 6.56 -2.02 9.44
N ARG A 21 5.75 -2.51 8.50
CA ARG A 21 5.10 -3.81 8.64
C ARG A 21 6.12 -4.95 8.67
N LEU A 22 7.16 -4.89 7.83
CA LEU A 22 8.27 -5.84 7.86
C LEU A 22 9.03 -5.79 9.20
N ALA A 23 9.37 -4.59 9.68
CA ALA A 23 10.06 -4.40 10.95
C ALA A 23 9.29 -5.06 12.11
N ARG A 24 7.98 -4.81 12.21
CA ARG A 24 7.10 -5.43 13.21
C ARG A 24 7.02 -6.95 13.06
N ARG A 25 6.92 -7.46 11.83
CA ARG A 25 6.91 -8.92 11.56
C ARG A 25 8.20 -9.59 12.00
N LEU A 26 9.35 -8.96 11.79
CA LEU A 26 10.66 -9.48 12.22
C LEU A 26 10.83 -9.37 13.73
N ALA A 27 10.46 -8.24 14.33
CA ALA A 27 10.57 -8.03 15.77
C ALA A 27 9.67 -8.98 16.57
N HIS A 28 8.36 -8.98 16.29
CA HIS A 28 7.39 -9.77 17.07
C HIS A 28 7.24 -11.22 16.59
N GLY A 29 7.44 -11.47 15.29
CA GLY A 29 7.28 -12.81 14.71
C GLY A 29 8.52 -13.67 14.81
N HIS A 30 9.70 -13.06 14.78
CA HIS A 30 10.99 -13.77 14.80
C HIS A 30 11.90 -13.39 15.97
N GLY A 31 11.47 -12.46 16.84
CA GLY A 31 12.25 -12.02 18.01
C GLY A 31 13.51 -11.24 17.62
N TRP A 32 13.52 -10.59 16.46
CA TRP A 32 14.67 -9.80 16.02
C TRP A 32 14.72 -8.46 16.77
N GLN A 33 15.93 -7.97 17.02
CA GLN A 33 16.14 -6.58 17.44
C GLN A 33 16.24 -5.73 16.18
N VAL A 34 15.26 -4.86 15.94
CA VAL A 34 15.14 -4.12 14.67
C VAL A 34 15.39 -2.64 14.91
N ARG A 35 16.30 -2.07 14.12
CA ARG A 35 16.45 -0.63 13.90
C ARG A 35 15.87 -0.29 12.52
N LEU A 36 14.84 0.54 12.49
CA LEU A 36 14.23 1.07 11.28
C LEU A 36 14.70 2.52 11.10
N TRP A 37 15.53 2.74 10.09
CA TRP A 37 16.06 4.04 9.70
C TRP A 37 15.14 4.66 8.65
N VAL A 38 14.58 5.83 8.95
CA VAL A 38 13.61 6.55 8.09
C VAL A 38 14.09 7.97 7.82
N ASP A 39 14.13 8.40 6.57
CA ASP A 39 14.58 9.75 6.18
C ASP A 39 13.49 10.82 6.38
N GLU A 40 12.21 10.45 6.34
CA GLU A 40 11.09 11.37 6.51
C GLU A 40 10.06 10.87 7.55
N LEU A 41 10.24 11.28 8.80
CA LEU A 41 9.41 10.83 9.91
C LEU A 41 7.98 11.41 9.92
N ARG A 42 7.70 12.53 9.23
CA ARG A 42 6.33 13.09 9.22
C ARG A 42 5.38 12.20 8.46
N ALA A 43 5.83 11.60 7.35
CA ALA A 43 5.04 10.62 6.62
C ALA A 43 4.71 9.40 7.50
N PHE A 44 5.70 8.94 8.27
CA PHE A 44 5.55 7.81 9.18
C PHE A 44 4.55 8.10 10.32
N ALA A 45 4.66 9.27 10.96
CA ALA A 45 3.80 9.68 12.06
C ALA A 45 2.30 9.75 11.68
N ARG A 46 1.98 9.91 10.39
CA ARG A 46 0.59 9.89 9.90
C ARG A 46 -0.03 8.49 9.84
N ILE A 47 0.78 7.43 9.68
CA ILE A 47 0.30 6.04 9.56
C ILE A 47 0.60 5.18 10.79
N GLN A 48 1.37 5.71 11.74
CA GLN A 48 1.64 5.08 13.01
C GLN A 48 1.54 6.12 14.15
N PRO A 49 0.40 6.19 14.84
CA PRO A 49 0.28 6.95 16.07
C PRO A 49 1.36 6.55 17.08
N GLY A 50 1.94 7.54 17.75
CA GLY A 50 3.03 7.33 18.72
C GLY A 50 4.43 7.54 18.15
N VAL A 51 4.60 7.62 16.82
CA VAL A 51 5.84 8.09 16.22
C VAL A 51 5.91 9.61 16.31
N SER A 52 6.96 10.13 16.92
CA SER A 52 7.29 11.56 16.99
C SER A 52 8.13 11.97 15.80
N SER A 53 7.68 12.94 15.00
CA SER A 53 8.45 13.45 13.85
C SER A 53 9.71 14.24 14.25
N ASP A 54 9.76 14.71 15.50
CA ASP A 54 10.80 15.64 15.95
C ASP A 54 11.91 14.93 16.75
N GLN A 55 11.82 13.61 16.90
CA GLN A 55 12.82 12.80 17.60
C GLN A 55 13.67 12.02 16.61
N THR A 56 14.98 12.20 16.69
CA THR A 56 15.93 11.48 15.84
C THR A 56 16.12 10.02 16.24
N TRP A 57 15.76 9.65 17.46
CA TRP A 57 15.70 8.27 17.94
C TRP A 57 14.54 8.08 18.90
N GLN A 58 13.80 6.99 18.73
CA GLN A 58 12.67 6.60 19.58
C GLN A 58 12.42 5.09 19.48
N THR A 59 11.68 4.52 20.42
CA THR A 59 11.25 3.12 20.36
C THR A 59 9.73 3.05 20.34
N VAL A 60 9.18 2.40 19.32
CA VAL A 60 7.72 2.17 19.17
C VAL A 60 7.50 0.70 18.91
N GLU A 61 6.57 0.08 19.64
CA GLU A 61 6.27 -1.37 19.54
C GLU A 61 7.52 -2.26 19.58
N GLY A 62 8.54 -1.90 20.39
CA GLY A 62 9.77 -2.69 20.51
C GLY A 62 10.70 -2.64 19.28
N VAL A 63 10.46 -1.73 18.34
CA VAL A 63 11.34 -1.40 17.22
C VAL A 63 11.97 -0.04 17.48
N ASP A 64 13.28 0.04 17.33
CA ASP A 64 14.01 1.30 17.38
C ASP A 64 13.83 2.03 16.05
N ILE A 65 13.36 3.26 16.08
CA ILE A 65 13.15 4.12 14.92
C ILE A 65 14.19 5.23 14.98
N LEU A 66 14.92 5.40 13.88
CA LEU A 66 15.96 6.40 13.74
C LEU A 66 15.66 7.29 12.55
N HIS A 67 15.77 8.60 12.73
CA HIS A 67 15.85 9.52 11.60
C HIS A 67 17.25 9.41 10.99
N TRP A 68 17.35 9.37 9.65
CA TRP A 68 18.65 9.35 8.99
C TRP A 68 18.76 10.34 7.84
N THR A 69 19.98 10.82 7.59
CA THR A 69 20.36 11.59 6.41
C THR A 69 21.65 11.02 5.80
N GLN A 70 21.93 11.35 4.54
CA GLN A 70 23.16 10.88 3.87
C GLN A 70 24.44 11.42 4.54
N ASP A 71 24.35 12.56 5.21
CA ASP A 71 25.48 13.26 5.83
C ASP A 71 25.66 12.93 7.32
N ASP A 72 24.88 11.99 7.87
CA ASP A 72 24.96 11.64 9.29
C ASP A 72 26.34 11.09 9.67
N ASP A 73 26.91 11.62 10.76
CA ASP A 73 28.08 11.04 11.39
C ASP A 73 27.68 9.79 12.18
N LEU A 74 27.93 8.64 11.57
CA LEU A 74 27.64 7.33 12.16
C LEU A 74 28.88 6.71 12.81
N ALA A 75 29.81 7.53 13.32
CA ALA A 75 30.99 7.06 14.04
C ALA A 75 30.60 6.10 15.18
N GLY A 76 31.21 4.92 15.19
CA GLY A 76 30.96 3.89 16.20
C GLY A 76 29.64 3.13 16.04
N VAL A 77 28.88 3.35 14.96
CA VAL A 77 27.73 2.50 14.65
C VAL A 77 28.22 1.08 14.41
N ILE A 78 27.58 0.11 15.06
CA ILE A 78 27.82 -1.31 14.83
C ILE A 78 26.65 -1.83 13.98
N PRO A 79 26.88 -2.24 12.72
CA PRO A 79 25.85 -2.88 11.90
C PRO A 79 25.29 -4.16 12.55
N GLY A 80 24.03 -4.47 12.26
CA GLY A 80 23.40 -5.71 12.67
C GLY A 80 23.92 -6.96 11.93
N ASP A 81 23.35 -8.12 12.28
CA ASP A 81 23.54 -9.36 11.54
C ASP A 81 22.98 -9.28 10.10
N VAL A 82 21.94 -8.45 9.93
CA VAL A 82 21.20 -8.26 8.68
C VAL A 82 21.07 -6.77 8.41
N VAL A 83 21.33 -6.37 7.17
CA VAL A 83 21.12 -5.00 6.68
C VAL A 83 20.19 -5.08 5.49
N ILE A 84 19.04 -4.44 5.58
CA ILE A 84 18.01 -4.39 4.54
C ILE A 84 17.97 -2.97 4.02
N GLU A 85 18.39 -2.80 2.77
CA GLU A 85 18.18 -1.59 2.01
C GLU A 85 16.85 -1.74 1.26
N ALA A 86 15.83 -0.96 1.64
CA ALA A 86 14.54 -1.04 0.99
C ALA A 86 14.51 -0.14 -0.24
N PHE A 87 14.08 -0.71 -1.37
CA PHE A 87 13.79 0.00 -2.62
C PHE A 87 15.00 0.72 -3.21
N ALA A 88 16.19 0.12 -3.09
CA ALA A 88 17.45 0.70 -3.54
C ALA A 88 17.71 2.10 -2.96
N CYS A 89 17.41 2.31 -1.67
CA CYS A 89 17.47 3.63 -1.05
C CYS A 89 18.88 4.16 -0.75
N ASP A 90 19.94 3.36 -0.99
CA ASP A 90 21.34 3.66 -0.68
C ASP A 90 21.57 4.11 0.78
N PRO A 91 21.91 3.20 1.72
CA PRO A 91 22.21 3.56 3.11
C PRO A 91 23.38 4.57 3.18
N PRO A 92 23.51 5.34 4.28
CA PRO A 92 24.61 6.29 4.44
C PRO A 92 25.97 5.67 4.15
N ALA A 93 26.82 6.39 3.42
CA ALA A 93 28.16 5.93 3.09
C ALA A 93 28.96 5.55 4.36
N ALA A 94 28.78 6.28 5.45
CA ALA A 94 29.38 5.98 6.75
C ALA A 94 28.93 4.62 7.32
N PHE A 95 27.67 4.23 7.10
CA PHE A 95 27.15 2.92 7.54
C PHE A 95 27.75 1.78 6.70
N VAL A 96 27.83 1.95 5.37
CA VAL A 96 28.46 0.97 4.48
C VAL A 96 29.95 0.80 4.82
N GLN A 97 30.65 1.91 5.13
CA GLN A 97 32.02 1.86 5.62
C GLN A 97 32.13 1.09 6.94
N ALA A 98 31.20 1.25 7.88
CA ALA A 98 31.16 0.47 9.11
C ALA A 98 30.98 -1.03 8.85
N MET A 99 30.11 -1.41 7.89
CA MET A 99 29.97 -2.82 7.46
C MET A 99 31.28 -3.37 6.90
N ARG A 100 32.00 -2.58 6.11
CA ARG A 100 33.30 -2.97 5.56
C ARG A 100 34.37 -3.10 6.64
N ALA A 101 34.43 -2.15 7.57
CA ALA A 101 35.38 -2.18 8.68
C ALA A 101 35.18 -3.42 9.56
N GLN A 102 33.92 -3.80 9.82
CA GLN A 102 33.57 -5.04 10.53
C GLN A 102 34.13 -6.28 9.81
N VAL A 103 34.03 -6.36 8.48
CA VAL A 103 34.63 -7.47 7.73
C VAL A 103 36.16 -7.45 7.80
N GLN A 104 36.77 -6.27 7.72
CA GLN A 104 38.23 -6.11 7.78
C GLN A 104 38.82 -6.44 9.15
N SER A 105 38.07 -6.24 10.24
CA SER A 105 38.48 -6.65 11.60
C SER A 105 38.35 -8.16 11.86
N GLY A 106 37.87 -8.92 10.88
CA GLY A 106 37.72 -10.38 10.98
C GLY A 106 36.34 -10.83 11.45
N ASP A 107 35.39 -9.91 11.66
CA ASP A 107 34.01 -10.25 11.94
C ASP A 107 33.27 -10.68 10.68
N ARG A 108 32.14 -11.38 10.88
CA ARG A 108 31.30 -11.84 9.78
C ARG A 108 30.60 -10.65 9.10
N GLN A 109 30.61 -10.64 7.77
CA GLN A 109 29.81 -9.71 6.96
C GLN A 109 28.32 -9.84 7.31
N PRO A 110 27.60 -8.72 7.54
CA PRO A 110 26.15 -8.74 7.61
C PRO A 110 25.53 -9.33 6.33
N VAL A 111 24.38 -10.00 6.47
CA VAL A 111 23.54 -10.34 5.30
C VAL A 111 22.94 -9.04 4.78
N TRP A 112 23.52 -8.52 3.69
CA TRP A 112 23.03 -7.32 3.03
C TRP A 112 22.02 -7.69 1.94
N LEU A 113 20.79 -7.20 2.10
CA LEU A 113 19.68 -7.40 1.18
C LEU A 113 19.28 -6.08 0.50
N ASN A 114 19.02 -6.12 -0.80
CA ASN A 114 18.12 -5.18 -1.47
C ASN A 114 16.71 -5.73 -1.36
N LEU A 115 15.84 -5.12 -0.55
CA LEU A 115 14.41 -5.42 -0.61
C LEU A 115 13.82 -4.63 -1.77
N GLU A 116 13.46 -5.33 -2.83
CA GLU A 116 12.92 -4.71 -4.04
C GLU A 116 11.42 -4.44 -3.88
N TYR A 117 10.88 -3.58 -4.75
CA TYR A 117 9.43 -3.41 -4.85
C TYR A 117 8.75 -4.73 -5.25
N LEU A 118 7.54 -4.95 -4.75
CA LEU A 118 6.65 -6.02 -5.17
C LEU A 118 6.44 -5.96 -6.68
N SER A 119 6.62 -7.08 -7.38
CA SER A 119 6.23 -7.20 -8.79
C SER A 119 5.54 -8.53 -9.09
N ALA A 120 4.70 -8.50 -10.12
CA ALA A 120 4.06 -9.66 -10.72
C ALA A 120 4.75 -10.10 -12.02
N GLU A 121 5.74 -9.37 -12.51
CA GLU A 121 6.46 -9.72 -13.72
C GLU A 121 7.21 -11.03 -13.55
N SER A 122 7.34 -11.83 -14.62
CA SER A 122 7.94 -13.16 -14.52
C SER A 122 9.45 -13.14 -14.26
N TRP A 123 10.15 -12.07 -14.67
CA TRP A 123 11.60 -12.00 -14.56
C TRP A 123 12.09 -11.90 -13.10
N VAL A 124 11.25 -11.39 -12.18
CA VAL A 124 11.65 -11.25 -10.76
C VAL A 124 11.98 -12.58 -10.09
N GLU A 125 11.40 -13.69 -10.57
CA GLU A 125 11.73 -15.04 -10.07
C GLU A 125 13.19 -15.41 -10.34
N SER A 126 13.70 -15.03 -11.52
CA SER A 126 15.09 -15.31 -11.90
C SER A 126 16.10 -14.42 -11.19
N CYS A 127 15.64 -13.28 -10.66
CA CYS A 127 16.48 -12.32 -9.94
C CYS A 127 16.42 -12.49 -8.41
N HIS A 128 15.39 -13.14 -7.88
CA HIS A 128 15.23 -13.34 -6.44
C HIS A 128 16.36 -14.19 -5.83
N GLY A 129 17.02 -13.64 -4.81
CA GLY A 129 18.12 -14.26 -4.08
C GLY A 129 19.49 -14.15 -4.75
N LEU A 130 19.59 -13.52 -5.93
CA LEU A 130 20.85 -13.38 -6.66
C LEU A 130 21.85 -12.50 -5.87
N PRO A 131 23.12 -12.93 -5.75
CA PRO A 131 24.17 -12.11 -5.17
C PRO A 131 24.70 -11.08 -6.18
N SER A 132 25.08 -9.92 -5.69
CA SER A 132 25.77 -8.86 -6.42
C SER A 132 27.02 -8.46 -5.63
N MET A 133 28.19 -8.71 -6.20
CA MET A 133 29.47 -8.30 -5.60
C MET A 133 29.65 -6.80 -5.79
N GLN A 134 29.82 -6.08 -4.70
CA GLN A 134 30.06 -4.64 -4.72
C GLN A 134 31.55 -4.33 -4.88
N ALA A 135 31.86 -3.12 -5.34
CA ALA A 135 33.23 -2.68 -5.58
C ALA A 135 34.09 -2.65 -4.30
N ASP A 136 33.47 -2.55 -3.13
CA ASP A 136 34.11 -2.54 -1.82
C ASP A 136 34.38 -3.95 -1.25
N GLY A 137 33.93 -5.00 -1.95
CA GLY A 137 34.06 -6.40 -1.57
C GLY A 137 32.88 -6.97 -0.77
N LEU A 138 31.88 -6.16 -0.44
CA LEU A 138 30.65 -6.63 0.20
C LEU A 138 29.77 -7.36 -0.82
N VAL A 139 29.00 -8.35 -0.34
CA VAL A 139 28.00 -9.04 -1.17
C VAL A 139 26.60 -8.60 -0.77
N LYS A 140 25.90 -7.93 -1.69
CA LYS A 140 24.48 -7.59 -1.60
C LYS A 140 23.64 -8.69 -2.27
N HIS A 141 22.42 -8.95 -1.80
CA HIS A 141 21.51 -9.92 -2.43
C HIS A 141 20.19 -9.25 -2.79
N PHE A 142 19.69 -9.50 -3.99
CA PHE A 142 18.36 -9.02 -4.38
C PHE A 142 17.27 -9.87 -3.75
N PHE A 143 16.24 -9.24 -3.17
CA PHE A 143 15.13 -9.92 -2.51
C PHE A 143 13.80 -9.34 -3.01
N PHE A 144 13.24 -9.97 -4.05
CA PHE A 144 11.97 -9.57 -4.66
C PHE A 144 10.75 -10.18 -3.94
N PRO A 145 9.84 -9.37 -3.37
CA PRO A 145 8.49 -9.79 -3.05
C PRO A 145 7.72 -10.15 -4.33
N GLY A 146 6.73 -11.04 -4.23
CA GLY A 146 5.98 -11.46 -5.41
C GLY A 146 4.91 -12.51 -5.17
N PHE A 147 4.17 -12.80 -6.23
CA PHE A 147 2.97 -13.62 -6.22
C PHE A 147 3.19 -15.08 -6.63
N THR A 148 4.43 -15.59 -6.63
CA THR A 148 4.78 -16.97 -7.00
C THR A 148 5.56 -17.66 -5.89
N LYS A 149 5.89 -18.95 -6.07
CA LYS A 149 6.77 -19.68 -5.13
C LYS A 149 8.25 -19.36 -5.36
N GLY A 150 8.59 -18.76 -6.51
CA GLY A 150 9.95 -18.35 -6.88
C GLY A 150 10.35 -16.97 -6.35
N THR A 151 9.44 -16.27 -5.68
CA THR A 151 9.66 -14.94 -5.09
C THR A 151 9.61 -15.00 -3.56
N GLY A 152 9.95 -13.89 -2.90
CA GLY A 152 9.96 -13.77 -1.44
C GLY A 152 8.58 -13.91 -0.78
N GLY A 153 7.50 -13.79 -1.55
CA GLY A 153 6.12 -13.84 -1.06
C GLY A 153 5.57 -12.45 -0.76
N LEU A 154 4.52 -12.39 0.06
CA LEU A 154 3.82 -11.17 0.45
C LEU A 154 3.80 -11.03 1.97
N LEU A 155 3.88 -9.80 2.49
CA LEU A 155 3.75 -9.58 3.94
C LEU A 155 2.35 -9.96 4.42
N ARG A 156 2.30 -10.89 5.38
CA ARG A 156 1.06 -11.35 6.02
C ARG A 156 1.34 -11.70 7.48
N GLU A 157 0.54 -11.16 8.37
CA GLU A 157 0.59 -11.45 9.80
C GLU A 157 -0.02 -12.83 10.10
N PRO A 158 0.49 -13.57 11.09
CA PRO A 158 -0.14 -14.79 11.57
C PRO A 158 -1.58 -14.52 12.03
N GLY A 159 -2.51 -15.38 11.61
CA GLY A 159 -3.92 -15.25 11.97
C GLY A 159 -4.69 -14.13 11.26
N LEU A 160 -4.06 -13.38 10.33
CA LEU A 160 -4.70 -12.25 9.63
C LEU A 160 -6.03 -12.65 8.97
N SER A 161 -6.01 -13.74 8.19
CA SER A 161 -7.20 -14.24 7.49
C SER A 161 -8.33 -14.60 8.45
N ALA A 162 -8.02 -15.20 9.61
CA ALA A 162 -9.02 -15.57 10.60
C ALA A 162 -9.65 -14.34 11.27
N GLN A 163 -8.85 -13.34 11.65
CA GLN A 163 -9.34 -12.07 12.22
C GLN A 163 -10.22 -11.31 11.21
N ARG A 164 -9.79 -11.28 9.95
CA ARG A 164 -10.53 -10.70 8.82
C ARG A 164 -11.88 -11.39 8.63
N ASP A 165 -11.91 -12.72 8.68
CA ASP A 165 -13.16 -13.50 8.52
C ASP A 165 -14.12 -13.29 9.71
N GLU A 166 -13.61 -13.25 10.94
CA GLU A 166 -14.42 -12.95 12.14
C GLU A 166 -15.07 -11.56 12.06
N MET A 167 -14.29 -10.53 11.70
CA MET A 167 -14.80 -9.18 11.54
C MET A 167 -15.83 -9.09 10.40
N GLN A 168 -15.57 -9.74 9.27
CA GLN A 168 -16.50 -9.74 8.12
C GLN A 168 -17.81 -10.49 8.40
N ALA A 169 -17.80 -11.46 9.30
CA ALA A 169 -18.99 -12.18 9.73
C ALA A 169 -19.86 -11.38 10.72
N SER A 170 -19.31 -10.37 11.40
CA SER A 170 -20.02 -9.59 12.43
C SER A 170 -20.34 -8.16 11.97
N ARG A 171 -21.59 -7.93 11.57
CA ARG A 171 -22.08 -6.59 11.22
C ARG A 171 -22.01 -5.63 12.42
N GLU A 172 -22.21 -6.13 13.63
CA GLU A 172 -22.09 -5.35 14.86
C GLU A 172 -20.63 -4.91 15.10
N ALA A 173 -19.66 -5.82 14.95
CA ALA A 173 -18.25 -5.47 15.11
C ALA A 173 -17.81 -4.43 14.06
N GLN A 174 -18.27 -4.58 12.81
CA GLN A 174 -18.05 -3.59 11.76
C GLN A 174 -18.68 -2.25 12.13
N ALA A 175 -19.95 -2.22 12.56
CA ALA A 175 -20.64 -0.99 12.94
C ALA A 175 -19.90 -0.26 14.07
N ARG A 176 -19.48 -0.99 15.10
CA ARG A 176 -18.73 -0.48 16.25
C ARG A 176 -17.40 0.13 15.81
N PHE A 177 -16.64 -0.58 14.98
CA PHE A 177 -15.37 -0.07 14.44
C PHE A 177 -15.58 1.20 13.60
N LEU A 178 -16.56 1.19 12.69
CA LEU A 178 -16.90 2.35 11.86
C LEU A 178 -17.29 3.56 12.72
N SER A 179 -18.07 3.37 13.80
CA SER A 179 -18.49 4.47 14.67
C SER A 179 -17.40 4.95 15.64
N GLU A 180 -16.76 4.03 16.36
CA GLU A 180 -15.90 4.34 17.50
C GLU A 180 -14.46 4.64 17.08
N THR A 181 -13.95 3.94 16.06
CA THR A 181 -12.57 4.12 15.59
C THR A 181 -12.48 5.07 14.40
N LEU A 182 -13.39 4.93 13.42
CA LEU A 182 -13.38 5.79 12.22
C LEU A 182 -14.25 7.04 12.35
N ALA A 183 -14.91 7.23 13.49
CA ALA A 183 -15.79 8.38 13.76
C ALA A 183 -16.88 8.59 12.70
N VAL A 184 -17.35 7.52 12.04
CA VAL A 184 -18.44 7.60 11.05
C VAL A 184 -19.73 7.98 11.77
N LYS A 185 -20.33 9.10 11.34
CA LYS A 185 -21.52 9.68 11.98
C LYS A 185 -22.76 8.79 11.83
N ALA A 186 -23.70 8.94 12.77
CA ALA A 186 -24.90 8.10 12.87
C ALA A 186 -25.77 8.13 11.60
N ASP A 187 -25.85 9.26 10.90
CA ASP A 187 -26.58 9.38 9.64
C ASP A 187 -25.90 8.61 8.50
N ALA A 188 -24.57 8.65 8.40
CA ALA A 188 -23.80 7.85 7.45
C ALA A 188 -23.91 6.35 7.77
N LEU A 189 -23.82 5.97 9.06
CA LEU A 189 -24.05 4.59 9.48
C LEU A 189 -25.48 4.13 9.17
N GLY A 190 -26.49 4.98 9.36
CA GLY A 190 -27.86 4.70 8.97
C GLY A 190 -28.00 4.42 7.48
N HIS A 191 -27.22 5.11 6.63
CA HIS A 191 -27.16 4.84 5.19
C HIS A 191 -26.70 3.42 4.88
N TRP A 192 -25.61 3.01 5.54
CA TRP A 192 -25.00 1.71 5.37
C TRP A 192 -25.88 0.58 5.94
N HIS A 193 -26.54 0.80 7.08
CA HIS A 193 -27.55 -0.12 7.60
C HIS A 193 -28.77 -0.24 6.67
N GLY A 194 -29.11 0.82 5.94
CA GLY A 194 -30.15 0.83 4.90
C GLY A 194 -29.77 0.11 3.60
N GLY A 195 -28.61 -0.56 3.54
CA GLY A 195 -28.18 -1.37 2.40
C GLY A 195 -27.18 -0.69 1.47
N ALA A 196 -26.69 0.51 1.77
CA ALA A 196 -25.66 1.15 0.96
C ALA A 196 -24.37 0.30 0.91
N ARG A 197 -23.75 0.23 -0.27
CA ARG A 197 -22.43 -0.38 -0.48
C ARG A 197 -21.38 0.46 0.23
N LEU A 198 -20.50 -0.16 1.01
CA LEU A 198 -19.39 0.55 1.64
C LEU A 198 -18.19 0.55 0.68
N VAL A 199 -17.70 1.73 0.33
CA VAL A 199 -16.54 1.91 -0.57
C VAL A 199 -15.46 2.66 0.19
N SER A 200 -14.22 2.19 0.18
CA SER A 200 -13.07 2.95 0.69
C SER A 200 -12.30 3.60 -0.45
N LEU A 201 -11.77 4.80 -0.21
CA LEU A 201 -10.96 5.53 -1.19
C LEU A 201 -9.64 6.01 -0.59
N PHE A 202 -8.55 5.41 -1.06
CA PHE A 202 -7.17 5.83 -0.79
C PHE A 202 -6.38 5.87 -2.10
N CYS A 203 -6.20 7.07 -2.65
CA CYS A 203 -5.70 7.29 -4.01
C CYS A 203 -4.67 8.43 -4.07
N TYR A 204 -3.92 8.53 -5.17
CA TYR A 204 -3.07 9.69 -5.49
C TYR A 204 -3.91 10.86 -6.02
N PRO A 205 -3.38 12.11 -6.00
CA PRO A 205 -4.14 13.30 -6.40
C PRO A 205 -4.72 13.28 -7.82
N TYR A 206 -4.07 12.57 -8.75
CA TYR A 206 -4.46 12.49 -10.16
C TYR A 206 -5.47 11.38 -10.47
N ALA A 207 -6.00 10.68 -9.46
CA ALA A 207 -7.08 9.71 -9.67
C ALA A 207 -8.34 10.39 -10.22
N PRO A 208 -9.14 9.74 -11.09
CA PRO A 208 -10.38 10.30 -11.64
C PRO A 208 -11.53 10.27 -10.61
N VAL A 209 -11.33 10.91 -9.44
CA VAL A 209 -12.23 10.85 -8.29
C VAL A 209 -13.59 11.51 -8.56
N ASN A 210 -13.64 12.51 -9.45
CA ASN A 210 -14.91 13.12 -9.85
C ASN A 210 -15.75 12.15 -10.70
N ALA A 211 -15.10 11.35 -11.56
CA ALA A 211 -15.77 10.29 -12.30
C ALA A 211 -16.25 9.16 -11.36
N LEU A 212 -15.50 8.85 -10.29
CA LEU A 212 -15.97 7.95 -9.22
C LEU A 212 -17.26 8.44 -8.56
N VAL A 213 -17.33 9.71 -8.15
CA VAL A 213 -18.55 10.27 -7.56
C VAL A 213 -19.73 10.18 -8.53
N ARG A 214 -19.54 10.57 -9.80
CA ARG A 214 -20.60 10.50 -10.81
C ARG A 214 -21.05 9.06 -11.06
N GLY A 215 -20.11 8.12 -11.17
CA GLY A 215 -20.41 6.70 -11.37
C GLY A 215 -21.15 6.07 -10.20
N LEU A 216 -20.79 6.38 -8.96
CA LEU A 216 -21.51 5.91 -7.76
C LEU A 216 -22.91 6.53 -7.60
N LEU A 217 -23.11 7.76 -8.09
CA LEU A 217 -24.43 8.38 -8.15
C LEU A 217 -25.34 7.73 -9.21
N ASP A 218 -24.76 7.11 -10.23
CA ASP A 218 -25.47 6.45 -11.33
C ASP A 218 -25.60 4.93 -11.15
N ASP A 219 -25.06 4.37 -10.06
CA ASP A 219 -25.26 2.96 -9.71
C ASP A 219 -26.70 2.73 -9.23
N GLU A 220 -27.17 1.48 -9.27
CA GLU A 220 -28.50 1.14 -8.75
C GLU A 220 -28.51 1.01 -7.21
N ARG A 221 -27.35 0.69 -6.61
CA ARG A 221 -27.21 0.54 -5.17
C ARG A 221 -26.58 1.80 -4.57
N PRO A 222 -27.20 2.40 -3.53
CA PRO A 222 -26.61 3.53 -2.82
C PRO A 222 -25.22 3.19 -2.27
N SER A 223 -24.39 4.19 -2.04
CA SER A 223 -23.02 3.99 -1.55
C SER A 223 -22.65 4.94 -0.40
N LEU A 224 -21.92 4.41 0.59
CA LEU A 224 -21.18 5.17 1.57
C LEU A 224 -19.70 5.12 1.19
N LEU A 225 -19.13 6.26 0.83
CA LEU A 225 -17.73 6.43 0.47
C LEU A 225 -16.93 6.93 1.68
N LEU A 226 -16.05 6.08 2.21
CA LEU A 226 -15.10 6.44 3.27
C LEU A 226 -13.83 6.99 2.64
N VAL A 227 -13.42 8.18 3.05
CA VAL A 227 -12.24 8.86 2.50
C VAL A 227 -11.38 9.39 3.65
N PRO A 228 -10.10 8.98 3.78
CA PRO A 228 -9.21 9.56 4.78
C PRO A 228 -9.09 11.08 4.62
N GLU A 229 -8.91 11.80 5.72
CA GLU A 229 -8.72 13.25 5.72
C GLU A 229 -7.55 13.68 4.84
N GLY A 230 -7.77 14.62 3.92
CA GLY A 230 -6.74 15.12 2.98
C GLY A 230 -6.54 14.28 1.72
N VAL A 231 -7.16 13.10 1.59
CA VAL A 231 -7.18 12.33 0.33
C VAL A 231 -8.29 12.87 -0.58
N ALA A 232 -8.02 13.13 -1.86
CA ALA A 232 -9.02 13.70 -2.79
C ALA A 232 -9.72 14.95 -2.19
N PRO A 233 -8.97 16.04 -1.92
CA PRO A 233 -9.58 17.29 -1.45
C PRO A 233 -10.55 17.82 -2.52
N GLY A 234 -11.70 18.35 -2.10
CA GLY A 234 -12.70 18.88 -3.02
C GLY A 234 -13.74 17.87 -3.53
N LEU A 235 -13.69 16.61 -3.07
CA LEU A 235 -14.60 15.56 -3.56
C LEU A 235 -16.08 15.86 -3.27
N GLU A 236 -16.34 16.51 -2.13
CA GLU A 236 -17.67 16.93 -1.71
C GLU A 236 -18.29 17.98 -2.63
N GLU A 237 -17.49 18.85 -3.23
CA GLU A 237 -17.91 19.87 -4.19
C GLU A 237 -18.55 19.22 -5.42
N THR A 238 -17.97 18.13 -5.94
CA THR A 238 -18.55 17.35 -7.05
C THR A 238 -19.92 16.79 -6.68
N LEU A 239 -20.09 16.29 -5.45
CA LEU A 239 -21.39 15.81 -4.96
C LEU A 239 -22.40 16.97 -4.78
N ARG A 240 -21.96 18.13 -4.31
CA ARG A 240 -22.81 19.33 -4.19
C ARG A 240 -23.25 19.84 -5.56
N ALA A 241 -22.34 19.92 -6.53
CA ALA A 241 -22.63 20.31 -7.91
C ALA A 241 -23.65 19.36 -8.57
N ALA A 242 -23.54 18.05 -8.34
CA ALA A 242 -24.53 17.10 -8.84
C ALA A 242 -25.93 17.36 -8.28
N ARG A 243 -26.04 17.73 -6.99
CA ARG A 243 -27.34 18.08 -6.36
C ARG A 243 -27.95 19.34 -6.96
N THR A 244 -27.15 20.38 -7.18
CA THR A 244 -27.65 21.64 -7.77
C THR A 244 -28.05 21.48 -9.24
N ALA A 245 -27.40 20.58 -9.97
CA ALA A 245 -27.72 20.22 -11.36
C ALA A 245 -28.96 19.32 -11.54
N GLY A 246 -29.87 19.27 -10.55
CA GLY A 246 -31.15 18.56 -10.66
C GLY A 246 -31.15 17.10 -10.17
N ARG A 247 -30.02 16.55 -9.69
CA ARG A 247 -30.00 15.25 -9.00
C ARG A 247 -30.33 15.43 -7.52
N ALA A 248 -31.56 15.85 -7.22
CA ALA A 248 -32.00 16.14 -5.84
C ALA A 248 -31.77 14.95 -4.87
N HIS A 249 -31.83 13.71 -5.37
CA HIS A 249 -31.60 12.49 -4.60
C HIS A 249 -30.12 12.10 -4.45
N ALA A 250 -29.17 12.87 -4.97
CA ALA A 250 -27.75 12.52 -4.92
C ALA A 250 -27.22 12.33 -3.48
N GLY A 251 -27.75 13.05 -2.49
CA GLY A 251 -27.41 12.82 -1.07
C GLY A 251 -28.12 11.66 -0.39
N ALA A 252 -29.18 11.15 -1.01
CA ALA A 252 -29.82 9.91 -0.61
C ALA A 252 -29.14 8.69 -1.27
N HIS A 253 -28.45 8.88 -2.40
CA HIS A 253 -27.77 7.81 -3.14
C HIS A 253 -26.28 7.66 -2.79
N LEU A 254 -25.58 8.77 -2.54
CA LEU A 254 -24.16 8.77 -2.17
C LEU A 254 -23.94 9.64 -0.93
N ARG A 255 -23.29 9.06 0.08
CA ARG A 255 -22.74 9.79 1.23
C ARG A 255 -21.23 9.66 1.24
N ILE A 256 -20.55 10.76 1.52
CA ILE A 256 -19.10 10.81 1.71
C ILE A 256 -18.86 11.02 3.20
N ALA A 257 -18.08 10.14 3.82
CA ALA A 257 -17.64 10.28 5.21
C ALA A 257 -16.12 10.45 5.24
N ARG A 258 -15.66 11.59 5.75
CA ARG A 258 -14.26 11.81 6.08
C ARG A 258 -13.92 11.02 7.34
N VAL A 259 -12.88 10.21 7.27
CA VAL A 259 -12.38 9.39 8.37
C VAL A 259 -10.96 9.80 8.71
N PRO A 260 -10.51 9.66 9.97
CA PRO A 260 -9.14 10.00 10.32
C PRO A 260 -8.14 9.10 9.58
N PHE A 261 -6.91 9.57 9.44
CA PHE A 261 -5.79 8.65 9.21
C PHE A 261 -5.64 7.74 10.45
N VAL A 262 -5.50 6.45 10.22
CA VAL A 262 -5.47 5.43 11.28
C VAL A 262 -4.18 4.62 11.21
N ALA A 263 -3.86 3.94 12.32
CA ALA A 263 -2.77 2.99 12.37
C ALA A 263 -2.98 1.86 11.36
N GLN A 264 -1.89 1.25 10.86
CA GLN A 264 -1.96 0.15 9.89
C GLN A 264 -2.95 -1.00 10.24
N PRO A 265 -3.02 -1.50 11.50
CA PRO A 265 -3.98 -2.55 11.84
C PRO A 265 -5.44 -2.11 11.71
N ASP A 266 -5.74 -0.84 11.98
CA ASP A 266 -7.09 -0.30 11.82
C ASP A 266 -7.38 0.04 10.34
N PHE A 267 -6.35 0.38 9.55
CA PHE A 267 -6.50 0.46 8.10
C PHE A 267 -6.89 -0.90 7.51
N ASP A 268 -6.28 -2.00 7.98
CA ASP A 268 -6.69 -3.36 7.59
C ASP A 268 -8.18 -3.61 7.90
N ARG A 269 -8.64 -3.27 9.11
CA ARG A 269 -10.05 -3.40 9.53
C ARG A 269 -11.00 -2.54 8.70
N LEU A 270 -10.60 -1.33 8.30
CA LEU A 270 -11.34 -0.49 7.37
C LEU A 270 -11.54 -1.22 6.03
N LEU A 271 -10.48 -1.80 5.47
CA LEU A 271 -10.55 -2.56 4.22
C LEU A 271 -11.44 -3.81 4.36
N TRP A 272 -11.47 -4.44 5.55
CA TRP A 272 -12.31 -5.60 5.83
C TRP A 272 -13.80 -5.25 5.88
N CYS A 273 -14.15 -4.07 6.40
CA CYS A 273 -15.52 -3.56 6.41
C CYS A 273 -16.04 -3.22 5.01
N ALA A 274 -15.19 -2.67 4.15
CA ALA A 274 -15.60 -2.17 2.84
C ALA A 274 -15.97 -3.32 1.87
N ASP A 275 -16.97 -3.06 1.03
CA ASP A 275 -17.38 -3.96 -0.04
C ASP A 275 -16.48 -3.82 -1.27
N LEU A 276 -15.95 -2.62 -1.53
CA LEU A 276 -15.03 -2.28 -2.61
C LEU A 276 -13.93 -1.35 -2.08
N ASN A 277 -12.67 -1.67 -2.35
CA ASN A 277 -11.53 -0.91 -1.86
C ASN A 277 -10.74 -0.25 -2.99
N PHE A 278 -10.72 1.08 -3.07
CA PHE A 278 -9.77 1.81 -3.91
C PHE A 278 -8.51 2.09 -3.09
N VAL A 279 -7.39 1.54 -3.53
CA VAL A 279 -6.10 1.57 -2.81
C VAL A 279 -4.97 1.97 -3.75
N ARG A 280 -3.80 2.30 -3.19
CA ARG A 280 -2.67 2.81 -3.96
C ARG A 280 -1.32 2.24 -3.49
N GLY A 281 -0.26 2.48 -4.27
CA GLY A 281 1.09 2.10 -3.87
C GLY A 281 1.23 0.60 -3.62
N GLU A 282 2.09 0.21 -2.67
CA GLU A 282 2.39 -1.20 -2.40
C GLU A 282 1.68 -1.78 -1.17
N ASP A 283 1.88 -1.20 0.03
CA ASP A 283 1.31 -1.79 1.27
C ASP A 283 -0.21 -1.90 1.17
N SER A 284 -0.91 -0.78 0.92
CA SER A 284 -2.38 -0.76 0.90
C SER A 284 -2.98 -1.67 -0.19
N PHE A 285 -2.26 -1.87 -1.29
CA PHE A 285 -2.62 -2.83 -2.32
C PHE A 285 -2.55 -4.28 -1.82
N VAL A 286 -1.45 -4.68 -1.19
CA VAL A 286 -1.33 -6.01 -0.57
C VAL A 286 -2.38 -6.19 0.53
N ARG A 287 -2.67 -5.15 1.33
CA ARG A 287 -3.70 -5.20 2.37
C ARG A 287 -5.10 -5.37 1.82
N ALA A 288 -5.43 -4.70 0.73
CA ALA A 288 -6.73 -4.88 0.06
C ALA A 288 -6.87 -6.29 -0.53
N ALA A 289 -5.79 -6.88 -1.04
CA ALA A 289 -5.80 -8.27 -1.47
C ALA A 289 -6.10 -9.21 -0.28
N TRP A 290 -5.50 -8.96 0.89
CA TRP A 290 -5.81 -9.70 2.12
C TRP A 290 -7.16 -9.37 2.74
N ALA A 291 -7.84 -8.30 2.34
CA ALA A 291 -9.22 -8.06 2.75
C ALA A 291 -10.19 -9.08 2.12
N ALA A 292 -9.76 -9.81 1.08
CA ALA A 292 -10.56 -10.76 0.31
C ALA A 292 -11.87 -10.14 -0.22
N ARG A 293 -11.77 -8.87 -0.62
CA ARG A 293 -12.84 -8.05 -1.21
C ARG A 293 -12.39 -7.52 -2.57
N PRO A 294 -13.35 -7.18 -3.47
CA PRO A 294 -13.06 -6.40 -4.66
C PRO A 294 -12.15 -5.19 -4.36
N LEU A 295 -11.14 -4.97 -5.21
CA LEU A 295 -10.18 -3.89 -5.06
C LEU A 295 -9.85 -3.22 -6.40
N VAL A 296 -9.68 -1.91 -6.38
CA VAL A 296 -9.14 -1.14 -7.50
C VAL A 296 -7.80 -0.58 -7.07
N TRP A 297 -6.73 -1.02 -7.73
CA TRP A 297 -5.38 -0.56 -7.44
C TRP A 297 -5.01 0.63 -8.32
N GLN A 298 -4.57 1.72 -7.69
CA GLN A 298 -3.84 2.79 -8.35
C GLN A 298 -2.34 2.58 -8.15
N ILE A 299 -1.65 2.16 -9.21
CA ILE A 299 -0.20 2.03 -9.16
C ILE A 299 0.44 3.43 -9.19
N TYR A 300 1.58 3.61 -8.52
CA TYR A 300 2.32 4.86 -8.57
C TYR A 300 2.85 5.09 -9.99
N ALA A 301 2.51 6.24 -10.58
CA ALA A 301 3.00 6.60 -11.91
C ALA A 301 4.53 6.75 -11.92
N GLN A 302 5.15 6.18 -12.93
CA GLN A 302 6.58 6.22 -13.20
C GLN A 302 6.83 6.71 -14.62
N ASP A 303 8.04 7.23 -14.86
CA ASP A 303 8.49 7.70 -16.16
C ASP A 303 8.30 6.63 -17.26
N GLU A 304 8.09 7.10 -18.49
CA GLU A 304 7.87 6.26 -19.68
C GLU A 304 6.73 5.24 -19.53
N ASP A 305 5.76 5.51 -18.65
CA ASP A 305 4.64 4.62 -18.35
C ASP A 305 5.05 3.22 -17.86
N ALA A 306 6.27 3.03 -17.33
CA ALA A 306 6.78 1.73 -16.87
C ALA A 306 5.88 1.07 -15.80
N HIS A 307 5.17 1.89 -15.02
CA HIS A 307 4.17 1.45 -14.06
C HIS A 307 3.01 0.66 -14.70
N LEU A 308 2.67 0.90 -15.97
CA LEU A 308 1.59 0.20 -16.67
C LEU A 308 1.98 -1.24 -17.01
N ASP A 309 3.24 -1.53 -17.29
CA ASP A 309 3.73 -2.90 -17.50
C ASP A 309 3.59 -3.73 -16.22
N LYS A 310 3.99 -3.14 -15.08
CA LYS A 310 3.80 -3.73 -13.75
C LYS A 310 2.32 -3.96 -13.43
N LEU A 311 1.44 -3.03 -13.80
CA LEU A 311 -0.01 -3.19 -13.67
C LEU A 311 -0.53 -4.34 -14.55
N GLN A 312 -0.12 -4.44 -15.81
CA GLN A 312 -0.54 -5.53 -16.71
C GLN A 312 -0.04 -6.89 -16.22
N ALA A 313 1.21 -6.96 -15.73
CA ALA A 313 1.76 -8.18 -15.17
C ALA A 313 0.94 -8.69 -13.99
N TRP A 314 0.42 -7.79 -13.14
CA TRP A 314 -0.48 -8.18 -12.05
C TRP A 314 -1.87 -8.57 -12.55
N LEU A 315 -2.47 -7.79 -13.47
CA LEU A 315 -3.78 -8.09 -14.04
C LEU A 315 -3.82 -9.44 -14.76
N ALA A 316 -2.70 -9.86 -15.39
CA ALA A 316 -2.56 -11.17 -16.01
C ALA A 316 -2.61 -12.34 -15.00
N ARG A 317 -2.34 -12.07 -13.72
CA ARG A 317 -2.40 -13.06 -12.63
C ARG A 317 -3.68 -12.97 -11.81
N TYR A 318 -4.26 -11.77 -11.67
CA TYR A 318 -5.44 -11.55 -10.85
C TYR A 318 -6.70 -12.14 -11.51
N PRO A 319 -7.41 -13.08 -10.86
CA PRO A 319 -8.52 -13.82 -11.47
C PRO A 319 -9.85 -13.03 -11.50
N GLY A 320 -9.78 -11.70 -11.52
CA GLY A 320 -10.94 -10.83 -11.59
C GLY A 320 -11.63 -10.86 -12.97
N PRO A 321 -12.95 -10.65 -13.04
CA PRO A 321 -13.68 -10.62 -14.31
C PRO A 321 -13.21 -9.46 -15.20
N ALA A 322 -13.50 -9.54 -16.51
CA ALA A 322 -13.01 -8.59 -17.50
C ALA A 322 -13.43 -7.13 -17.18
N GLU A 323 -14.64 -6.95 -16.64
CA GLU A 323 -15.20 -5.67 -16.22
C GLU A 323 -14.39 -5.06 -15.07
N ALA A 324 -14.00 -5.87 -14.08
CA ALA A 324 -13.14 -5.43 -12.99
C ALA A 324 -11.76 -5.02 -13.49
N GLN A 325 -11.16 -5.81 -14.39
CA GLN A 325 -9.87 -5.45 -14.99
C GLN A 325 -9.97 -4.18 -15.83
N ALA A 326 -11.08 -3.97 -16.57
CA ALA A 326 -11.33 -2.76 -17.33
C ALA A 326 -11.44 -1.53 -16.42
N LEU A 327 -12.15 -1.66 -15.29
CA LEU A 327 -12.23 -0.62 -14.26
C LEU A 327 -10.85 -0.25 -13.71
N ILE A 328 -10.03 -1.25 -13.39
CA ILE A 328 -8.67 -1.01 -12.88
C ILE A 328 -7.80 -0.31 -13.93
N ARG A 329 -7.87 -0.72 -15.20
CA ARG A 329 -7.16 -0.02 -16.28
C ARG A 329 -7.64 1.42 -16.42
N ALA A 330 -8.95 1.66 -16.40
CA ALA A 330 -9.53 2.99 -16.50
C ALA A 330 -9.13 3.90 -15.33
N TRP A 331 -9.00 3.36 -14.12
CA TRP A 331 -8.57 4.12 -12.94
C TRP A 331 -7.11 4.63 -13.03
N ASN A 332 -6.26 3.93 -13.79
CA ASN A 332 -4.86 4.28 -13.99
C ASN A 332 -4.60 5.06 -15.30
N ARG A 333 -5.63 5.41 -16.07
CA ARG A 333 -5.48 6.32 -17.22
C ARG A 333 -5.40 7.75 -16.70
N ALA A 334 -4.20 8.27 -16.54
CA ALA A 334 -4.02 9.68 -16.22
C ALA A 334 -4.44 10.57 -17.40
N PRO A 335 -5.15 11.68 -17.18
CA PRO A 335 -5.36 12.69 -18.20
C PRO A 335 -4.07 13.53 -18.37
N ASP A 336 -3.21 13.19 -19.33
CA ASP A 336 -2.11 14.01 -19.92
C ASP A 336 -1.22 14.87 -18.98
N ALA A 337 -1.16 14.61 -17.67
CA ALA A 337 -0.59 15.53 -16.68
C ALA A 337 0.90 15.30 -16.38
N PHE A 338 1.52 14.24 -16.90
CA PHE A 338 2.93 13.95 -16.68
C PHE A 338 3.78 14.65 -17.74
N SER A 339 4.37 15.80 -17.39
CA SER A 339 5.68 16.14 -17.93
C SER A 339 6.69 16.14 -16.80
N SER A 340 7.59 15.17 -16.85
CA SER A 340 8.81 15.10 -16.06
C SER A 340 9.74 16.24 -16.48
N ASP A 341 9.89 17.28 -15.66
CA ASP A 341 11.02 18.20 -15.82
C ASP A 341 12.03 18.11 -14.66
N ASP A 342 11.71 17.50 -13.51
CA ASP A 342 12.64 17.55 -12.35
C ASP A 342 12.67 16.30 -11.42
N GLY A 343 12.26 15.11 -11.87
CA GLY A 343 12.41 13.86 -11.07
C GLY A 343 11.62 13.81 -9.75
N VAL A 344 10.80 14.83 -9.48
CA VAL A 344 9.72 14.84 -8.49
C VAL A 344 8.44 14.94 -9.29
N ALA A 345 7.58 13.92 -9.22
CA ALA A 345 6.25 13.96 -9.82
C ALA A 345 5.40 15.01 -9.10
N THR A 346 5.56 16.29 -9.47
CA THR A 346 4.61 17.32 -9.10
C THR A 346 3.45 17.21 -10.09
N ALA A 347 2.23 17.09 -9.56
CA ALA A 347 1.06 17.36 -10.39
C ALA A 347 1.28 18.75 -10.99
N ARG A 348 1.28 18.87 -12.32
CA ARG A 348 1.19 20.19 -12.95
C ARG A 348 0.06 20.93 -12.23
N ASP A 349 0.33 22.18 -11.85
CA ASP A 349 -0.62 23.09 -11.24
C ASP A 349 -1.74 23.37 -12.26
N THR A 350 -2.58 22.37 -12.51
CA THR A 350 -3.78 22.53 -13.32
C THR A 350 -4.76 23.24 -12.40
N ALA A 351 -4.84 24.54 -12.60
CA ALA A 351 -5.81 25.43 -11.97
C ALA A 351 -7.19 24.73 -11.85
N PRO A 352 -7.94 24.98 -10.76
CA PRO A 352 -9.23 24.33 -10.47
C PRO A 352 -10.34 24.62 -11.50
N ASP A 353 -10.07 25.35 -12.57
CA ASP A 353 -11.04 25.81 -13.58
C ASP A 353 -11.48 24.74 -14.61
N ARG A 354 -11.05 23.47 -14.49
CA ARG A 354 -11.54 22.36 -15.34
C ARG A 354 -12.60 21.47 -14.67
N ALA A 355 -13.25 21.94 -13.60
CA ALA A 355 -14.20 21.14 -12.84
C ALA A 355 -15.48 20.70 -13.60
N ASP A 356 -15.83 21.37 -14.71
CA ASP A 356 -17.16 21.21 -15.34
C ASP A 356 -17.20 20.41 -16.67
N ALA A 357 -16.06 20.00 -17.24
CA ALA A 357 -16.05 19.18 -18.45
C ALA A 357 -15.81 17.70 -18.11
N CYS A 358 -16.85 16.86 -18.22
CA CYS A 358 -16.68 15.40 -18.25
C CYS A 358 -15.80 15.03 -19.44
N THR A 359 -14.59 14.51 -19.19
CA THR A 359 -13.68 14.06 -20.25
C THR A 359 -14.13 12.72 -20.83
N ALA A 360 -13.64 12.34 -22.02
CA ALA A 360 -13.88 11.00 -22.56
C ALA A 360 -13.38 9.90 -21.60
N ALA A 361 -12.23 10.13 -20.95
CA ALA A 361 -11.68 9.24 -19.94
C ALA A 361 -12.56 9.11 -18.69
N ASP A 362 -13.18 10.20 -18.23
CA ASP A 362 -14.16 10.17 -17.12
C ASP A 362 -15.39 9.32 -17.49
N SER A 363 -15.83 9.40 -18.75
CA SER A 363 -16.96 8.63 -19.26
C SER A 363 -16.64 7.14 -19.36
N ASP A 364 -15.44 6.80 -19.82
CA ASP A 364 -14.93 5.42 -19.89
C ASP A 364 -14.83 4.81 -18.49
N PHE A 365 -14.28 5.55 -17.53
CA PHE A 365 -14.19 5.09 -16.14
C PHE A 365 -15.58 4.84 -15.54
N SER A 366 -16.51 5.78 -15.70
CA SER A 366 -17.86 5.65 -15.14
C SER A 366 -18.60 4.45 -15.75
N ALA A 367 -18.42 4.19 -17.05
CA ALA A 367 -18.98 3.03 -17.73
C ALA A 367 -18.35 1.72 -17.21
N ALA A 368 -17.03 1.66 -17.06
CA ALA A 368 -16.32 0.51 -16.52
C ALA A 368 -16.73 0.20 -15.07
N LEU A 369 -16.91 1.24 -14.24
CA LEU A 369 -17.39 1.10 -12.87
C LEU A 369 -18.78 0.46 -12.85
N ARG A 370 -19.71 0.99 -13.65
CA ARG A 370 -21.08 0.45 -13.73
C ARG A 370 -21.08 -1.01 -14.21
N ALA A 371 -20.23 -1.36 -15.17
CA ALA A 371 -20.11 -2.74 -15.65
C ALA A 371 -19.60 -3.67 -14.54
N ALA A 372 -18.58 -3.26 -13.79
CA ALA A 372 -17.98 -4.07 -12.73
C ALA A 372 -18.90 -4.25 -11.49
N LEU A 373 -19.79 -3.28 -11.24
CA LEU A 373 -20.74 -3.31 -10.10
C LEU A 373 -22.04 -4.07 -10.39
N ARG A 374 -22.32 -4.42 -11.65
CA ARG A 374 -23.52 -5.17 -12.05
C ARG A 374 -23.33 -6.68 -11.94
N GLU A 375 -24.43 -7.39 -11.69
CA GLU A 375 -24.43 -8.85 -11.79
C GLU A 375 -24.37 -9.31 -13.26
N PRO A 376 -23.68 -10.42 -13.58
CA PRO A 376 -22.98 -11.33 -12.65
C PRO A 376 -21.52 -10.91 -12.35
N ALA A 377 -21.01 -9.81 -12.90
CA ALA A 377 -19.62 -9.40 -12.76
C ALA A 377 -19.24 -9.12 -11.29
N TRP A 378 -20.14 -8.48 -10.54
CA TRP A 378 -19.93 -8.15 -9.14
C TRP A 378 -19.72 -9.40 -8.26
N SER A 379 -20.65 -10.37 -8.31
CA SER A 379 -20.50 -11.62 -7.55
C SER A 379 -19.29 -12.46 -8.00
N ALA A 380 -19.00 -12.50 -9.30
CA ALA A 380 -17.80 -13.14 -9.83
C ALA A 380 -16.51 -12.50 -9.28
N TRP A 381 -16.48 -11.17 -9.16
CA TRP A 381 -15.35 -10.43 -8.61
C TRP A 381 -15.14 -10.69 -7.12
N GLN A 382 -16.22 -10.71 -6.33
CA GLN A 382 -16.17 -11.07 -4.91
C GLN A 382 -15.62 -12.49 -4.72
N ALA A 383 -16.08 -13.45 -5.51
CA ALA A 383 -15.58 -14.82 -5.48
C ALA A 383 -14.11 -14.92 -5.90
N ALA A 384 -13.70 -14.16 -6.91
CA ALA A 384 -12.30 -14.08 -7.35
C ALA A 384 -11.38 -13.54 -6.25
N ALA A 385 -11.79 -12.49 -5.53
CA ALA A 385 -11.02 -11.94 -4.41
C ALA A 385 -10.82 -12.96 -3.28
N ARG A 386 -11.85 -13.75 -2.95
CA ARG A 386 -11.76 -14.84 -1.97
C ARG A 386 -10.83 -15.96 -2.41
N ARG A 387 -10.91 -16.39 -3.67
CA ARG A 387 -10.00 -17.40 -4.22
C ARG A 387 -8.55 -16.92 -4.22
N TRP A 388 -8.32 -15.68 -4.64
CA TRP A 388 -6.99 -15.07 -4.64
C TRP A 388 -6.39 -15.02 -3.23
N ASP A 389 -7.15 -14.58 -2.23
CA ASP A 389 -6.73 -14.63 -0.82
C ASP A 389 -6.34 -16.05 -0.40
N ALA A 390 -7.21 -17.05 -0.61
CA ALA A 390 -6.93 -18.43 -0.21
C ALA A 390 -5.68 -19.02 -0.88
N GLU A 391 -5.49 -18.75 -2.19
CA GLU A 391 -4.33 -19.21 -2.94
C GLU A 391 -3.03 -18.56 -2.45
N GLN A 392 -3.02 -17.26 -2.18
CA GLN A 392 -1.85 -16.56 -1.67
C GLN A 392 -1.60 -16.90 -0.18
N ALA A 393 -2.67 -17.11 0.60
CA ALA A 393 -2.60 -17.47 2.01
C ALA A 393 -1.90 -18.82 2.24
N SER A 394 -2.00 -19.74 1.28
CA SER A 394 -1.32 -21.05 1.33
C SER A 394 0.21 -20.98 1.27
N ARG A 395 0.77 -19.81 0.97
CA ARG A 395 2.20 -19.58 0.78
C ARG A 395 2.83 -18.99 2.03
N ARG A 396 4.14 -19.17 2.14
CA ARG A 396 4.97 -18.55 3.18
C ARG A 396 4.93 -17.03 3.00
N ASP A 397 4.80 -16.29 4.10
CA ASP A 397 4.81 -14.83 4.06
C ASP A 397 6.23 -14.27 3.87
N LEU A 398 6.31 -13.01 3.45
CA LEU A 398 7.58 -12.34 3.12
C LEU A 398 8.59 -12.35 4.26
N ALA A 399 8.15 -12.06 5.49
CA ALA A 399 9.04 -11.98 6.64
C ALA A 399 9.59 -13.36 7.00
N ASP A 400 8.77 -14.40 6.92
CA ASP A 400 9.21 -15.79 7.13
C ASP A 400 10.20 -16.26 6.06
N SER A 401 9.97 -15.91 4.79
CA SER A 401 10.90 -16.20 3.69
C SER A 401 12.24 -15.47 3.88
N LEU A 402 12.19 -14.19 4.26
CA LEU A 402 13.37 -13.37 4.49
C LEU A 402 14.17 -13.86 5.68
N ALA A 403 13.52 -14.13 6.82
CA ALA A 403 14.19 -14.67 8.00
C ALA A 403 14.86 -16.02 7.72
N PHE A 404 14.19 -16.90 6.98
CA PHE A 404 14.77 -18.17 6.53
C PHE A 404 16.00 -17.94 5.63
N PHE A 405 15.91 -17.03 4.65
CA PHE A 405 17.03 -16.70 3.77
C PHE A 405 18.25 -16.18 4.56
N CYS A 406 18.03 -15.24 5.49
CA CYS A 406 19.09 -14.71 6.35
C CYS A 406 19.73 -15.81 7.19
N ALA A 407 18.94 -16.67 7.83
CA ALA A 407 19.46 -17.78 8.63
C ALA A 407 20.35 -18.72 7.80
N GLU A 408 19.94 -19.06 6.57
CA GLU A 408 20.73 -19.92 5.69
C GLU A 408 22.04 -19.26 5.23
N LYS A 409 22.03 -17.94 4.97
CA LYS A 409 23.24 -17.20 4.61
C LYS A 409 24.23 -17.10 5.77
N LEU A 410 23.73 -16.96 6.99
CA LEU A 410 24.55 -16.89 8.21
C LEU A 410 25.13 -18.24 8.63
N LYS A 411 24.58 -19.38 8.19
CA LYS A 411 25.13 -20.73 8.43
C LYS A 411 26.22 -21.15 7.44
N LYS A 412 26.14 -20.67 6.20
CA LYS A 412 27.03 -21.09 5.09
C LYS A 412 28.38 -20.37 5.07
N ARG A 413 28.65 -19.54 6.07
CA ARG A 413 29.85 -18.70 6.22
C ARG A 413 30.26 -18.73 7.68
#